data_AF-A0A379U515-F1
#
_entry.id   AF-A0A379U515-F1
#
_cell.length_a   1.000
_cell.length_b   1.000
_cell.length_c   1.000
_cell.angle_alpha   90.00
_cell.angle_beta   90.00
_cell.angle_gamma   90.00
#
_symmetry.space_group_name_H-M   'P 1'
#
loop_
_entity.id
_entity.type
_entity.pdbx_description
1 polymer ?
#
loop_
_entity_poly.entity_id
_entity_poly.type
_entity_poly.pdbx_seq_one_letter_code
_entity_poly.pdbx_strand_id
1 'polypeptide(L)'
;MNGYAENTYVDSGGQVYVNAGNNGVENSEQGGQIANTTVGAGGLVINRYGIDTNTVIEAGGELDTGWNYPYEIRNTAISRNAVIQNGGIQQVSNGGTSEGSRVDDGGTLIVTGTWHHNVVTDTQPSAWYRGTADDTAVYGTMQNQGGLDETPRYSPVDNTRWAVMVSPTSSP
;
A
#
# COMPACT_ATOMS: atom_id res chain seq x y z
N MET A 1 -15.40 -16.73 10.56
CA MET A 1 -14.03 -17.24 10.64
C MET A 1 -13.28 -16.53 9.54
N ASN A 2 -12.28 -15.72 9.88
CA ASN A 2 -11.43 -15.13 8.86
C ASN A 2 -10.23 -16.03 8.66
N GLY A 3 -9.69 -16.03 7.44
CA GLY A 3 -8.40 -16.67 7.18
C GLY A 3 -7.32 -15.95 7.97
N TYR A 4 -6.52 -16.70 8.71
CA TYR A 4 -5.29 -16.23 9.33
C TYR A 4 -4.16 -17.15 8.87
N ALA A 5 -3.08 -16.57 8.39
CA ALA A 5 -1.85 -17.28 8.07
C ALA A 5 -0.66 -16.57 8.74
N GLU A 6 0.34 -17.34 9.15
CA GLU A 6 1.51 -16.82 9.85
C GLU A 6 2.76 -17.59 9.40
N ASN A 7 3.91 -16.93 9.42
CA ASN A 7 5.20 -17.51 9.03
C ASN A 7 5.16 -18.07 7.60
N THR A 8 4.52 -17.31 6.71
CA THR A 8 4.35 -17.69 5.31
C THR A 8 5.59 -17.29 4.51
N TYR A 9 6.06 -18.18 3.64
CA TYR A 9 7.10 -17.88 2.66
C TYR A 9 6.48 -17.97 1.26
N VAL A 10 6.60 -16.91 0.47
CA VAL A 10 6.05 -16.82 -0.89
C VAL A 10 7.20 -16.56 -1.86
N ASP A 11 7.54 -17.52 -2.72
CA ASP A 11 8.61 -17.41 -3.72
C ASP A 11 8.23 -18.04 -5.06
N SER A 12 9.11 -17.95 -6.06
CA SER A 12 9.10 -18.78 -7.27
C SER A 12 7.74 -18.85 -8.00
N GLY A 13 7.08 -17.70 -8.16
CA GLY A 13 5.79 -17.57 -8.82
C GLY A 13 4.58 -17.81 -7.91
N GLY A 14 4.81 -18.07 -6.63
CA GLY A 14 3.78 -18.16 -5.60
C GLY A 14 3.01 -16.85 -5.45
N GLN A 15 1.69 -16.97 -5.30
CA GLN A 15 0.81 -15.84 -5.06
C GLN A 15 -0.06 -16.11 -3.83
N VAL A 16 -0.13 -15.15 -2.93
CA VAL A 16 -1.06 -15.16 -1.80
C VAL A 16 -2.00 -13.99 -1.90
N TYR A 17 -3.30 -14.26 -1.84
CA TYR A 17 -4.34 -13.24 -1.77
C TYR A 17 -4.84 -13.13 -0.34
N VAL A 18 -4.63 -11.97 0.28
CA VAL A 18 -5.20 -11.64 1.59
C VAL A 18 -6.50 -10.93 1.33
N ASN A 19 -7.64 -11.59 1.60
CA ASN A 19 -8.96 -11.01 1.35
C ASN A 19 -9.97 -11.29 2.46
N ALA A 20 -10.67 -10.25 2.88
CA ALA A 20 -11.69 -10.26 3.92
C ALA A 20 -13.13 -10.12 3.40
N GLY A 21 -13.30 -9.78 2.12
CA GLY A 21 -14.53 -9.18 1.62
C GLY A 21 -14.70 -7.74 2.09
N ASN A 22 -15.93 -7.24 2.09
CA ASN A 22 -16.24 -5.90 2.57
C ASN A 22 -15.99 -5.84 4.10
N ASN A 23 -15.11 -4.94 4.56
CA ASN A 23 -14.91 -4.50 5.96
C ASN A 23 -13.70 -5.05 6.72
N GLY A 24 -12.78 -5.80 6.09
CA GLY A 24 -11.60 -6.30 6.82
C GLY A 24 -10.63 -5.23 7.33
N VAL A 25 -10.79 -3.99 6.86
CA VAL A 25 -9.99 -2.82 7.24
C VAL A 25 -10.65 -2.04 8.40
N GLU A 26 -11.97 -2.04 8.50
CA GLU A 26 -12.71 -1.36 9.58
C GLU A 26 -12.75 -2.20 10.87
N ASN A 27 -12.81 -3.52 10.72
CA ASN A 27 -12.67 -4.47 11.82
C ASN A 27 -11.65 -5.54 11.43
N SER A 28 -10.46 -5.48 12.04
CA SER A 28 -9.41 -6.46 11.83
C SER A 28 -9.84 -7.89 12.18
N GLU A 29 -10.77 -8.06 13.11
CA GLU A 29 -11.39 -9.36 13.45
C GLU A 29 -12.42 -9.82 12.42
N GLN A 30 -12.64 -9.07 11.33
CA GLN A 30 -13.39 -9.48 10.14
C GLN A 30 -12.49 -9.56 8.89
N GLY A 31 -11.23 -9.12 9.02
CA GLY A 31 -10.18 -9.16 8.01
C GLY A 31 -9.57 -10.55 7.79
N GLY A 32 -9.30 -10.92 6.53
CA GLY A 32 -8.25 -11.89 6.23
C GLY A 32 -6.91 -11.31 6.68
N GLN A 33 -6.12 -12.09 7.40
CA GLN A 33 -4.90 -11.64 8.03
C GLN A 33 -3.72 -12.53 7.64
N ILE A 34 -2.58 -11.90 7.39
CA ILE A 34 -1.31 -12.60 7.24
C ILE A 34 -0.23 -11.93 8.09
N ALA A 35 0.54 -12.71 8.82
CA ALA A 35 1.58 -12.20 9.71
C ALA A 35 2.94 -12.84 9.42
N ASN A 36 4.02 -12.09 9.67
CA ASN A 36 5.40 -12.57 9.62
C ASN A 36 5.71 -13.28 8.29
N THR A 37 5.34 -12.64 7.17
CA THR A 37 5.48 -13.20 5.83
C THR A 37 6.77 -12.75 5.20
N THR A 38 7.46 -13.64 4.50
CA THR A 38 8.56 -13.26 3.61
C THR A 38 8.15 -13.47 2.16
N VAL A 39 8.34 -12.44 1.35
CA VAL A 39 8.10 -12.47 -0.09
C VAL A 39 9.45 -12.47 -0.79
N GLY A 40 9.84 -13.63 -1.31
CA GLY A 40 11.09 -13.86 -2.03
C GLY A 40 10.96 -13.58 -3.52
N ALA A 41 12.04 -13.83 -4.26
CA ALA A 41 12.11 -13.59 -5.70
C ALA A 41 10.96 -14.26 -6.48
N GLY A 42 10.19 -13.47 -7.22
CA GLY A 42 9.03 -13.92 -7.99
C GLY A 42 7.80 -14.27 -7.15
N GLY A 43 7.87 -14.10 -5.83
CA GLY A 43 6.71 -14.19 -4.95
C GLY A 43 5.89 -12.90 -4.97
N LEU A 44 4.58 -13.03 -4.78
CA LEU A 44 3.66 -11.90 -4.75
C LEU A 44 2.60 -12.08 -3.66
N VAL A 45 2.48 -11.09 -2.78
CA VAL A 45 1.36 -10.98 -1.85
C VAL A 45 0.44 -9.86 -2.32
N ILE A 46 -0.84 -10.17 -2.48
CA ILE A 46 -1.88 -9.24 -2.92
C ILE A 46 -2.85 -9.06 -1.77
N ASN A 47 -2.77 -7.91 -1.11
CA ASN A 47 -3.64 -7.57 0.01
C ASN A 47 -4.83 -6.73 -0.48
N ARG A 48 -6.01 -7.35 -0.51
CA ARG A 48 -7.30 -6.79 -0.92
C ARG A 48 -8.33 -7.00 0.18
N TYR A 49 -8.61 -5.96 0.91
CA TYR A 49 -9.44 -5.81 2.11
C TYR A 49 -8.90 -6.50 3.36
N GLY A 50 -7.69 -7.03 3.30
CA GLY A 50 -7.05 -7.71 4.41
C GLY A 50 -6.06 -6.83 5.16
N ILE A 51 -5.36 -7.50 6.06
CA ILE A 51 -4.28 -6.92 6.84
C ILE A 51 -3.06 -7.84 6.70
N ASP A 52 -1.93 -7.27 6.29
CA ASP A 52 -0.63 -7.92 6.42
C ASP A 52 0.18 -7.23 7.53
N THR A 53 0.98 -7.99 8.26
CA THR A 53 1.79 -7.46 9.38
C THR A 53 3.17 -8.09 9.40
N ASN A 54 4.19 -7.25 9.53
CA ASN A 54 5.60 -7.63 9.54
C ASN A 54 6.02 -8.39 8.26
N THR A 55 5.52 -7.96 7.10
CA THR A 55 5.92 -8.55 5.82
C THR A 55 7.34 -8.12 5.45
N VAL A 56 8.24 -9.05 5.20
CA VAL A 56 9.58 -8.79 4.65
C VAL A 56 9.54 -9.03 3.15
N ILE A 57 9.90 -8.03 2.37
CA ILE A 57 9.93 -8.12 0.91
C ILE A 57 11.39 -8.14 0.47
N GLU A 58 11.85 -9.32 0.05
CA GLU A 58 13.22 -9.55 -0.40
C GLU A 58 13.39 -9.16 -1.87
N ALA A 59 14.62 -9.27 -2.38
CA ALA A 59 14.94 -8.96 -3.77
C ALA A 59 14.04 -9.71 -4.76
N GLY A 60 13.32 -8.96 -5.60
CA GLY A 60 12.41 -9.50 -6.61
C GLY A 60 11.07 -10.01 -6.06
N GLY A 61 10.80 -9.82 -4.77
CA GLY A 61 9.47 -10.03 -4.18
C GLY A 61 8.61 -8.77 -4.27
N GLU A 62 7.29 -8.97 -4.26
CA GLU A 62 6.33 -7.87 -4.36
C GLU A 62 5.17 -7.99 -3.34
N LEU A 63 4.86 -6.88 -2.69
CA LEU A 63 3.65 -6.71 -1.89
C LEU A 63 2.77 -5.62 -2.52
N ASP A 64 1.59 -6.00 -2.99
CA ASP A 64 0.57 -5.08 -3.52
C ASP A 64 -0.52 -4.85 -2.47
N THR A 65 -0.57 -3.64 -1.92
CA THR A 65 -1.48 -3.21 -0.87
C THR A 65 -2.49 -2.20 -1.42
N GLY A 66 -3.77 -2.54 -1.41
CA GLY A 66 -4.84 -1.67 -1.89
C GLY A 66 -5.44 -2.16 -3.21
N TRP A 67 -6.36 -1.39 -3.81
CA TRP A 67 -6.98 -1.82 -5.07
C TRP A 67 -7.22 -0.65 -6.02
N ASN A 68 -6.54 -0.65 -7.15
CA ASN A 68 -6.77 0.28 -8.26
C ASN A 68 -8.01 -0.06 -9.13
N TYR A 69 -9.14 -0.46 -8.53
CA TYR A 69 -10.38 -0.67 -9.29
C TYR A 69 -11.11 0.66 -9.47
N PRO A 70 -11.65 0.98 -10.67
CA PRO A 70 -12.30 2.27 -10.95
C PRO A 70 -13.58 2.57 -10.14
N TYR A 71 -14.05 1.61 -9.35
CA TYR A 71 -15.27 1.71 -8.56
C TYR A 71 -15.06 1.27 -7.10
N GLU A 72 -13.80 0.99 -6.70
CA GLU A 72 -13.50 0.66 -5.31
C GLU A 72 -13.00 1.91 -4.58
N ILE A 73 -13.71 2.25 -3.51
CA ILE A 73 -13.80 3.60 -2.96
C ILE A 73 -13.54 3.65 -1.45
N ARG A 74 -12.98 2.57 -0.87
CA ARG A 74 -12.78 2.42 0.59
C ARG A 74 -11.31 2.25 0.93
N ASN A 75 -10.98 2.40 2.21
CA ASN A 75 -9.77 1.81 2.76
C ASN A 75 -9.88 0.30 2.55
N THR A 76 -9.12 -0.19 1.59
CA THR A 76 -9.20 -1.55 1.08
C THR A 76 -8.01 -2.37 1.48
N ALA A 77 -7.01 -1.90 2.18
CA ALA A 77 -5.98 -2.79 2.72
C ALA A 77 -5.11 -2.05 3.72
N ILE A 78 -4.58 -2.77 4.70
CA ILE A 78 -3.52 -2.24 5.56
C ILE A 78 -2.34 -3.20 5.52
N SER A 79 -1.16 -2.66 5.24
CA SER A 79 0.12 -3.31 5.48
C SER A 79 0.79 -2.63 6.66
N ARG A 80 1.14 -3.39 7.69
CA ARG A 80 1.79 -2.87 8.90
C ARG A 80 3.22 -3.35 9.02
N ASN A 81 4.13 -2.41 9.26
CA ASN A 81 5.53 -2.66 9.55
C ASN A 81 6.22 -3.51 8.46
N ALA A 82 5.88 -3.29 7.19
CA ALA A 82 6.56 -3.99 6.11
C ALA A 82 8.03 -3.54 6.06
N VAL A 83 8.94 -4.47 5.80
CA VAL A 83 10.36 -4.18 5.57
C VAL A 83 10.66 -4.46 4.10
N ILE A 84 10.93 -3.40 3.35
CA ILE A 84 11.22 -3.46 1.93
C ILE A 84 12.73 -3.46 1.75
N GLN A 85 13.31 -4.63 1.51
CA GLN A 85 14.75 -4.81 1.39
C GLN A 85 15.25 -4.42 0.00
N ASN A 86 16.57 -4.45 -0.19
CA ASN A 86 17.21 -4.19 -1.47
C ASN A 86 16.59 -5.04 -2.60
N GLY A 87 16.05 -4.37 -3.61
CA GLY A 87 15.38 -5.00 -4.75
C GLY A 87 13.96 -5.50 -4.48
N GLY A 88 13.45 -5.36 -3.25
CA GLY A 88 12.06 -5.62 -2.90
C GLY A 88 11.16 -4.42 -3.23
N ILE A 89 9.89 -4.70 -3.50
CA ILE A 89 8.92 -3.68 -3.92
C ILE A 89 7.64 -3.80 -3.09
N GLN A 90 7.20 -2.68 -2.52
CA GLN A 90 5.81 -2.52 -2.09
C GLN A 90 5.10 -1.52 -2.99
N GLN A 91 3.92 -1.90 -3.48
CA GLN A 91 2.98 -1.00 -4.14
C GLN A 91 1.82 -0.69 -3.20
N VAL A 92 1.49 0.59 -3.06
CA VAL A 92 0.36 1.07 -2.26
C VAL A 92 -0.55 1.85 -3.19
N SER A 93 -1.68 1.25 -3.52
CA SER A 93 -2.66 1.80 -4.45
C SER A 93 -3.91 2.31 -3.73
N ASN A 94 -4.90 2.81 -4.48
CA ASN A 94 -6.13 3.40 -3.93
C ASN A 94 -6.70 2.57 -2.78
N GLY A 95 -6.96 3.22 -1.64
CA GLY A 95 -7.51 2.57 -0.47
C GLY A 95 -6.52 1.73 0.34
N GLY A 96 -5.31 1.48 -0.18
CA GLY A 96 -4.23 0.83 0.56
C GLY A 96 -3.54 1.81 1.50
N THR A 97 -3.19 1.33 2.69
CA THR A 97 -2.33 2.04 3.65
C THR A 97 -1.11 1.19 3.97
N SER A 98 0.08 1.75 3.85
CA SER A 98 1.33 1.20 4.38
C SER A 98 1.69 1.98 5.64
N GLU A 99 1.54 1.35 6.79
CA GLU A 99 1.63 1.94 8.13
C GLU A 99 2.91 1.45 8.83
N GLY A 100 3.80 2.37 9.21
CA GLY A 100 5.01 2.04 9.97
C GLY A 100 6.06 1.25 9.17
N SER A 101 5.94 1.22 7.85
CA SER A 101 6.86 0.45 7.00
C SER A 101 8.27 1.05 6.97
N ARG A 102 9.25 0.23 6.61
CA ARG A 102 10.64 0.63 6.48
C ARG A 102 11.15 0.27 5.10
N VAL A 103 11.64 1.26 4.36
CA VAL A 103 12.28 1.07 3.06
C VAL A 103 13.80 1.08 3.28
N ASP A 104 14.45 -0.08 3.20
CA ASP A 104 15.90 -0.18 3.31
C ASP A 104 16.59 0.28 2.01
N ASP A 105 17.91 0.49 2.06
CA ASP A 105 18.71 0.87 0.90
C ASP A 105 18.51 -0.14 -0.26
N GLY A 106 18.25 0.39 -1.45
CA GLY A 106 17.88 -0.38 -2.65
C GLY A 106 16.44 -0.91 -2.69
N GLY A 107 15.65 -0.77 -1.61
CA GLY A 107 14.22 -1.09 -1.60
C GLY A 107 13.37 0.02 -2.23
N THR A 108 12.17 -0.34 -2.71
CA THR A 108 11.26 0.63 -3.35
C THR A 108 9.84 0.56 -2.78
N LEU A 109 9.37 1.68 -2.26
CA LEU A 109 7.95 1.91 -1.96
C LEU A 109 7.33 2.78 -3.08
N ILE A 110 6.23 2.32 -3.68
CA ILE A 110 5.48 3.06 -4.69
C ILE A 110 4.11 3.40 -4.10
N VAL A 111 3.77 4.68 -4.05
CA VAL A 111 2.46 5.13 -3.55
C VAL A 111 1.74 5.87 -4.67
N THR A 112 0.56 5.40 -5.04
CA THR A 112 -0.19 5.92 -6.20
C THR A 112 -1.49 6.55 -5.77
N GLY A 113 -1.98 7.52 -6.54
CA GLY A 113 -3.34 8.02 -6.39
C GLY A 113 -3.96 8.30 -7.74
N THR A 114 -5.22 7.94 -7.88
CA THR A 114 -5.99 8.10 -9.11
C THR A 114 -7.18 9.01 -8.86
N TRP A 115 -7.42 9.94 -9.78
CA TRP A 115 -8.66 10.70 -9.78
C TRP A 115 -9.81 9.81 -10.25
N HIS A 116 -10.84 9.65 -9.44
CA HIS A 116 -12.06 8.94 -9.83
C HIS A 116 -13.15 9.95 -10.18
N HIS A 117 -13.78 9.74 -11.33
CA HIS A 117 -14.95 10.49 -11.74
C HIS A 117 -16.19 9.80 -11.21
N ASN A 118 -17.12 10.57 -10.65
CA ASN A 118 -18.47 10.10 -10.36
C ASN A 118 -19.08 9.49 -11.63
N VAL A 119 -19.37 8.21 -11.59
CA VAL A 119 -20.07 7.47 -12.64
C VAL A 119 -21.52 7.33 -12.19
N VAL A 120 -22.50 7.38 -13.09
CA VAL A 120 -23.96 7.43 -12.77
C VAL A 120 -24.45 6.28 -11.86
N THR A 121 -23.64 5.23 -11.69
CA THR A 121 -23.90 4.07 -10.82
C THR A 121 -23.19 4.14 -9.46
N ASP A 122 -22.37 5.15 -9.22
CA ASP A 122 -21.62 5.37 -7.98
C ASP A 122 -22.42 6.26 -7.02
N THR A 123 -22.34 5.93 -5.73
CA THR A 123 -22.98 6.69 -4.65
C THR A 123 -22.05 7.75 -4.04
N GLN A 124 -20.77 7.77 -4.42
CA GLN A 124 -19.77 8.73 -3.94
C GLN A 124 -19.44 9.83 -4.97
N PRO A 125 -19.05 11.04 -4.51
CA PRO A 125 -18.66 12.13 -5.39
C PRO A 125 -17.29 11.89 -6.04
N SER A 126 -17.03 12.55 -7.18
CA SER A 126 -15.71 12.56 -7.81
C SER A 126 -14.64 13.02 -6.81
N ALA A 127 -13.60 12.22 -6.61
CA ALA A 127 -12.56 12.50 -5.63
C ALA A 127 -11.21 11.85 -6.02
N TRP A 128 -10.15 12.31 -5.37
CA TRP A 128 -8.87 11.61 -5.37
C TRP A 128 -8.97 10.40 -4.42
N TYR A 129 -8.78 9.22 -4.97
CA TYR A 129 -8.51 8.02 -4.18
C TYR A 129 -7.02 7.75 -4.22
N ARG A 130 -6.46 7.40 -3.07
CA ARG A 130 -5.01 7.38 -2.87
C ARG A 130 -4.61 6.15 -2.08
N GLY A 131 -3.46 5.62 -2.41
CA GLY A 131 -2.65 4.89 -1.44
C GLY A 131 -2.03 5.89 -0.46
N THR A 132 -1.82 5.44 0.76
CA THR A 132 -1.21 6.24 1.83
C THR A 132 0.02 5.53 2.35
N ALA A 133 1.15 6.23 2.38
CA ALA A 133 2.28 5.87 3.23
C ALA A 133 2.19 6.68 4.52
N ASP A 134 2.01 5.99 5.63
CA ASP A 134 1.88 6.55 6.96
C ASP A 134 3.03 6.03 7.83
N ASP A 135 3.63 6.92 8.62
CA ASP A 135 4.77 6.66 9.49
C ASP A 135 5.91 5.81 8.87
N THR A 136 6.10 5.91 7.56
CA THR A 136 7.11 5.10 6.85
C THR A 136 8.51 5.71 6.99
N ALA A 137 9.48 4.89 7.38
CA ALA A 137 10.90 5.25 7.41
C ALA A 137 11.58 4.91 6.06
N VAL A 138 12.02 5.92 5.32
CA VAL A 138 12.60 5.75 3.98
C VAL A 138 14.12 5.98 3.98
N TYR A 139 14.88 4.89 3.84
CA TYR A 139 16.33 4.88 3.57
C TYR A 139 16.65 4.56 2.11
N GLY A 140 15.78 3.79 1.45
CA GLY A 140 15.83 3.51 0.01
C GLY A 140 15.06 4.53 -0.83
N THR A 141 14.21 4.05 -1.73
CA THR A 141 13.43 4.90 -2.65
C THR A 141 11.95 4.90 -2.31
N MET A 142 11.34 6.09 -2.26
CA MET A 142 9.90 6.27 -2.30
C MET A 142 9.49 6.98 -3.60
N GLN A 143 8.57 6.38 -4.35
CA GLN A 143 7.98 6.96 -5.56
C GLN A 143 6.53 7.33 -5.28
N ASN A 144 6.27 8.60 -4.93
CA ASN A 144 4.92 9.10 -4.78
C ASN A 144 4.36 9.61 -6.12
N GLN A 145 3.42 8.86 -6.68
CA GLN A 145 2.74 9.09 -7.97
C GLN A 145 1.28 9.52 -7.73
N GLY A 146 1.07 10.53 -6.88
CA GLY A 146 -0.25 11.09 -6.57
C GLY A 146 -0.93 10.49 -5.33
N GLY A 147 -0.22 9.64 -4.60
CA GLY A 147 -0.63 9.12 -3.30
C GLY A 147 -0.44 10.13 -2.17
N LEU A 148 -0.85 9.74 -0.97
CA LEU A 148 -0.65 10.52 0.25
C LEU A 148 0.64 10.05 0.96
N ASP A 149 1.47 11.01 1.34
CA ASP A 149 2.72 10.80 2.10
C ASP A 149 2.61 11.54 3.44
N GLU A 150 2.44 10.77 4.51
CA GLU A 150 2.33 11.26 5.89
C GLU A 150 3.58 10.89 6.72
N THR A 151 4.71 10.62 6.04
CA THR A 151 5.93 10.19 6.73
C THR A 151 6.58 11.31 7.57
N PRO A 152 7.18 10.98 8.74
CA PRO A 152 7.91 11.95 9.56
C PRO A 152 9.11 12.51 8.78
N ARG A 153 9.36 13.82 8.90
CA ARG A 153 10.41 14.55 8.15
C ARG A 153 11.87 14.22 8.51
N TYR A 154 12.18 12.98 8.87
CA TYR A 154 13.52 12.54 9.22
C TYR A 154 14.06 11.52 8.21
N SER A 155 14.21 11.93 6.95
CA SER A 155 15.04 11.20 5.98
C SER A 155 16.34 11.98 5.72
N PRO A 156 17.54 11.36 5.84
CA PRO A 156 18.82 11.98 5.50
C PRO A 156 19.00 12.33 4.01
N VAL A 157 18.03 11.97 3.16
CA VAL A 157 18.13 12.06 1.70
C VAL A 157 16.85 12.67 1.11
N ASP A 158 16.48 13.85 1.61
CA ASP A 158 15.28 14.60 1.19
C ASP A 158 15.49 15.19 -0.23
N ASN A 159 15.41 14.36 -1.28
CA ASN A 159 15.51 14.80 -2.69
C ASN A 159 14.18 14.70 -3.49
N THR A 160 13.04 14.51 -2.81
CA THR A 160 11.72 14.35 -3.44
C THR A 160 10.72 15.45 -3.06
N ARG A 161 11.19 16.65 -2.71
CA ARG A 161 10.29 17.80 -2.49
C ARG A 161 9.98 18.60 -3.75
N TRP A 162 9.11 18.08 -4.62
CA TRP A 162 8.34 18.92 -5.56
C TRP A 162 6.95 18.35 -5.86
N ALA A 163 6.09 18.21 -4.84
CA ALA A 163 4.65 18.29 -5.06
C ALA A 163 4.19 19.71 -4.70
N VAL A 164 4.31 20.62 -5.66
CA VAL A 164 3.63 21.93 -5.58
C VAL A 164 2.13 21.62 -5.62
N MET A 165 1.44 21.88 -4.51
CA MET A 165 -0.01 22.03 -4.51
C MET A 165 -0.37 23.17 -5.47
N VAL A 166 -0.74 22.84 -6.70
CA VAL A 166 -1.47 23.79 -7.55
C VAL A 166 -2.92 23.69 -7.08
N SER A 167 -3.31 24.62 -6.20
CA SER A 167 -4.72 24.90 -5.95
C SER A 167 -5.38 25.24 -7.28
N PRO A 168 -6.50 24.59 -7.66
CA PRO A 168 -7.31 25.12 -8.75
C PRO A 168 -7.89 26.44 -8.25
N THR A 169 -7.33 27.54 -8.74
CA THR A 169 -7.95 28.85 -8.61
C THR A 169 -9.35 28.75 -9.20
N SER A 170 -10.37 28.83 -8.35
CA SER A 170 -11.69 29.27 -8.79
C SER A 170 -11.51 30.65 -9.43
N SER A 171 -11.81 30.74 -10.71
CA SER A 171 -11.96 32.03 -11.39
C SER A 171 -13.45 32.35 -11.55
N PRO A 172 -13.81 33.64 -11.49
CA PRO A 172 -15.15 34.15 -11.21
C PRO A 172 -16.15 33.99 -12.37
#